data_AF-A0A3M6UK88-F1
#
_entry.id   AF-A0A3M6UK88-F1
#
_cell.length_a   1.000
_cell.length_b   1.000
_cell.length_c   1.000
_cell.angle_alpha   90.00
_cell.angle_beta   90.00
_cell.angle_gamma   90.00
#
_symmetry.space_group_name_H-M   'P 1'
#
loop_
_entity.id
_entity.type
_entity.pdbx_description
1 polymer ?
#
loop_
_entity_poly.entity_id
_entity_poly.type
_entity_poly.pdbx_seq_one_letter_code
_entity_poly.pdbx_strand_id
1 'polypeptide(L)'
;MVDGHALVGHVFANVSVTKVIDCYRACQPNCRCISFNFLKYSNQDNCQLNKENRHLKPGALQAMEDSQYYDLVVRYNIAGALGMESRAITDGQISASTRYSSRHVASNARLHNQASTNSDGVWEPSIKNTNQWLQIDLVTQFSVTRVATQGRHDRWHWEFSGNSDSTSVVSHDLIPPIMARYIRFCPLAWHWQIAMRVELYGCHDCHRALGMESRAILDGQISASSQYSIFHAAVYARLHNKAVQNVHNEAWEPSTSDANQWLQIDLVTQHGVTRVGTQGRYQLTHWVTKYNLLYSSDGSTFQYYKERGQSITELSGNTDGTTVVSHDLIPAILARYIRFRPLAWHRVIAMRVELYGCQDLIFGDILQFLKQQERIAKPGTENEDLFLISSEYAVNLSQWISTVNEWFMRQFALIDIGSTL
;
A
#
# COMPACT_ATOMS: atom_id res chain seq x y z
N MET A 1 -4.07 -17.37 14.09
CA MET A 1 -2.91 -17.62 14.95
C MET A 1 -2.76 -19.11 15.16
N VAL A 2 -1.54 -19.64 15.19
CA VAL A 2 -1.19 -21.01 15.62
C VAL A 2 -0.05 -20.87 16.64
N ASP A 3 -0.27 -21.30 17.87
CA ASP A 3 0.69 -21.16 18.97
C ASP A 3 1.75 -22.28 18.90
N GLY A 4 2.98 -21.99 19.34
CA GLY A 4 4.10 -22.94 19.30
C GLY A 4 4.54 -23.33 17.90
N HIS A 5 4.27 -22.51 16.89
CA HIS A 5 4.59 -22.76 15.49
C HIS A 5 5.11 -21.50 14.79
N ALA A 6 6.01 -21.73 13.83
CA ALA A 6 6.57 -20.70 12.95
C ALA A 6 6.62 -21.23 11.50
N LEU A 7 6.47 -20.33 10.52
CA LEU A 7 6.69 -20.63 9.12
C LEU A 7 8.19 -20.47 8.81
N VAL A 8 8.85 -21.58 8.48
CA VAL A 8 10.31 -21.66 8.28
C VAL A 8 10.67 -21.51 6.80
N GLY A 9 11.83 -20.93 6.48
CA GLY A 9 12.35 -20.81 5.10
C GLY A 9 11.64 -19.78 4.21
N HIS A 10 10.62 -19.08 4.73
CA HIS A 10 9.82 -18.10 3.97
C HIS A 10 9.85 -16.68 4.55
N VAL A 11 10.60 -16.48 5.64
CA VAL A 11 10.93 -15.15 6.18
C VAL A 11 11.68 -14.34 5.11
N PHE A 12 11.27 -13.09 4.91
CA PHE A 12 11.95 -12.15 3.99
C PHE A 12 12.44 -10.87 4.68
N ALA A 13 11.90 -10.55 5.85
CA ALA A 13 12.34 -9.44 6.70
C ALA A 13 12.12 -9.80 8.16
N ASN A 14 13.01 -9.31 9.02
CA ASN A 14 12.85 -9.37 10.47
C ASN A 14 12.69 -7.95 11.01
N VAL A 15 11.81 -7.81 12.00
CA VAL A 15 11.52 -6.56 12.71
C VAL A 15 11.56 -6.88 14.20
N SER A 16 11.78 -5.88 15.05
CA SER A 16 11.48 -6.05 16.48
C SER A 16 10.41 -5.10 16.94
N VAL A 17 9.51 -5.66 17.73
CA VAL A 17 8.29 -5.03 18.15
C VAL A 17 8.03 -5.38 19.60
N THR A 18 7.41 -4.46 20.35
CA THR A 18 7.03 -4.70 21.74
C THR A 18 5.69 -5.42 21.85
N LYS A 19 4.81 -5.26 20.86
CA LYS A 19 3.48 -5.87 20.82
C LYS A 19 3.23 -6.57 19.48
N VAL A 20 2.46 -7.66 19.49
CA VAL A 20 2.09 -8.42 18.27
C VAL A 20 1.43 -7.54 17.19
N ILE A 21 0.63 -6.55 17.60
CA ILE A 21 -0.03 -5.60 16.68
C ILE A 21 0.97 -4.79 15.85
N ASP A 22 2.17 -4.54 16.38
CA ASP A 22 3.20 -3.79 15.66
C ASP A 22 3.91 -4.68 14.62
N CYS A 23 3.91 -6.01 14.82
CA CYS A 23 4.32 -6.94 13.77
C CYS A 23 3.34 -6.94 12.60
N TYR A 24 2.04 -6.89 12.90
CA TYR A 24 1.00 -6.68 11.89
C TYR A 24 1.18 -5.34 11.16
N ARG A 25 1.40 -4.24 11.88
CA ARG A 25 1.67 -2.91 11.29
C ARG A 25 2.91 -2.89 10.39
N ALA A 26 3.98 -3.62 10.75
CA ALA A 26 5.17 -3.76 9.92
C ALA A 26 4.93 -4.62 8.65
N CYS A 27 3.99 -5.56 8.73
CA CYS A 27 3.60 -6.43 7.61
C CYS A 27 2.71 -5.67 6.60
N GLN A 28 1.75 -4.86 7.07
CA GLN A 28 0.76 -4.14 6.26
C GLN A 28 1.29 -3.35 5.03
N PRO A 29 2.34 -2.51 5.12
CA PRO A 29 2.82 -1.74 3.96
C PRO A 29 3.47 -2.62 2.88
N ASN A 30 3.77 -3.90 3.17
CA ASN A 30 4.48 -4.78 2.27
C ASN A 30 3.52 -5.84 1.71
N CYS A 31 3.09 -5.67 0.47
CA CYS A 31 2.21 -6.63 -0.23
C CYS A 31 2.76 -8.06 -0.33
N ARG A 32 4.07 -8.28 -0.12
CA ARG A 32 4.66 -9.62 -0.05
C ARG A 32 4.40 -10.28 1.30
N CYS A 33 4.12 -9.51 2.34
CA CYS A 33 3.89 -9.99 3.69
C CYS A 33 2.47 -10.53 3.86
N ILE A 34 2.33 -11.85 3.78
CA ILE A 34 1.02 -12.52 3.87
C ILE A 34 0.86 -13.33 5.17
N SER A 35 1.94 -13.51 5.93
CA SER A 35 1.89 -14.00 7.31
C SER A 35 3.13 -13.55 8.09
N PHE A 36 3.17 -13.78 9.40
CA PHE A 36 4.37 -13.54 10.20
C PHE A 36 4.51 -14.54 11.36
N ASN A 37 5.74 -14.71 11.85
CA ASN A 37 6.04 -15.40 13.11
C ASN A 37 6.32 -14.33 14.18
N PHE A 38 5.77 -14.51 15.38
CA PHE A 38 6.07 -13.69 16.55
C PHE A 38 6.76 -14.53 17.63
N LEU A 39 7.97 -14.14 18.06
CA LEU A 39 8.79 -14.88 19.03
C LEU A 39 8.64 -14.26 20.43
N LYS A 40 7.88 -14.91 21.32
CA LYS A 40 7.35 -14.36 22.57
C LYS A 40 8.41 -13.77 23.50
N TYR A 41 9.53 -14.48 23.70
CA TYR A 41 10.58 -14.08 24.65
C TYR A 41 11.80 -13.46 24.00
N SER A 42 11.76 -13.27 22.68
CA SER A 42 12.81 -12.53 22.01
C SER A 42 12.47 -11.04 22.03
N ASN A 43 13.41 -10.22 22.52
CA ASN A 43 13.47 -8.80 22.17
C ASN A 43 14.26 -8.59 20.85
N GLN A 44 14.90 -9.68 20.39
CA GLN A 44 15.72 -10.00 19.23
C GLN A 44 14.98 -10.40 17.91
N ASP A 45 14.74 -9.55 16.91
CA ASP A 45 14.16 -9.96 15.60
C ASP A 45 12.83 -10.75 15.73
N ASN A 46 12.04 -10.36 16.72
CA ASN A 46 10.92 -11.14 17.22
C ASN A 46 9.68 -11.12 16.34
N CYS A 47 9.68 -10.32 15.27
CA CYS A 47 8.65 -10.29 14.25
C CYS A 47 9.27 -10.71 12.91
N GLN A 48 9.02 -11.94 12.48
CA GLN A 48 9.56 -12.50 11.23
C GLN A 48 8.48 -12.44 10.15
N LEU A 49 8.64 -11.54 9.18
CA LEU A 49 7.67 -11.31 8.11
C LEU A 49 7.85 -12.35 7.00
N ASN A 50 6.77 -13.06 6.64
CA ASN A 50 6.79 -14.17 5.69
C ASN A 50 6.19 -13.83 4.33
N LYS A 51 6.83 -14.32 3.26
CA LYS A 51 6.38 -14.18 1.87
C LYS A 51 5.42 -15.28 1.39
N GLU A 52 5.09 -16.19 2.28
CA GLU A 52 4.25 -17.37 2.09
C GLU A 52 3.32 -17.52 3.30
N ASN A 53 2.42 -18.51 3.27
CA ASN A 53 1.62 -18.90 4.42
C ASN A 53 1.48 -20.43 4.54
N ARG A 54 0.86 -20.88 5.65
CA ARG A 54 0.60 -22.31 5.94
C ARG A 54 -0.28 -23.02 4.90
N HIS A 55 -1.05 -22.28 4.09
CA HIS A 55 -1.92 -22.85 3.07
C HIS A 55 -1.14 -23.18 1.78
N LEU A 56 -0.13 -22.36 1.44
CA LEU A 56 0.74 -22.54 0.29
C LEU A 56 1.90 -23.48 0.55
N LYS A 57 2.42 -23.44 1.78
CA LYS A 57 3.59 -24.18 2.25
C LYS A 57 3.24 -24.93 3.54
N PRO A 58 2.30 -25.91 3.49
CA PRO A 58 1.85 -26.62 4.70
C PRO A 58 3.00 -27.33 5.43
N GLY A 59 3.97 -27.90 4.70
CA GLY A 59 5.18 -28.50 5.29
C GLY A 59 6.22 -27.50 5.83
N ALA A 60 6.02 -26.20 5.64
CA ALA A 60 6.91 -25.15 6.17
C ALA A 60 6.42 -24.58 7.50
N LEU A 61 5.17 -24.83 7.90
CA LEU A 61 4.69 -24.50 9.24
C LEU A 61 5.19 -25.58 10.20
N GLN A 62 6.23 -25.27 10.98
CA GLN A 62 6.89 -26.22 11.87
C GLN A 62 6.68 -25.83 13.32
N ALA A 63 6.69 -26.82 14.21
CA ALA A 63 6.69 -26.58 15.64
C ALA A 63 7.96 -25.81 16.01
N MET A 64 7.79 -24.71 16.72
CA MET A 64 8.86 -23.85 17.22
C MET A 64 8.42 -23.32 18.57
N GLU A 65 9.13 -23.73 19.62
CA GLU A 65 8.87 -23.30 20.99
C GLU A 65 8.91 -21.76 21.09
N ASP A 66 8.10 -21.22 21.99
CA ASP A 66 7.97 -19.78 22.24
C ASP A 66 7.61 -18.90 21.03
N SER A 67 7.09 -19.48 19.96
CA SER A 67 6.64 -18.76 18.77
C SER A 67 5.11 -18.74 18.62
N GLN A 68 4.61 -17.80 17.82
CA GLN A 68 3.23 -17.69 17.39
C GLN A 68 3.17 -17.37 15.91
N TYR A 69 2.54 -18.23 15.13
CA TYR A 69 2.33 -18.00 13.72
C TYR A 69 1.01 -17.25 13.47
N TYR A 70 1.09 -16.10 12.81
CA TYR A 70 -0.07 -15.31 12.41
C TYR A 70 -0.22 -15.33 10.90
N ASP A 71 -1.16 -16.14 10.43
CA ASP A 71 -1.69 -16.03 9.07
C ASP A 71 -2.57 -14.79 8.95
N LEU A 72 -2.24 -13.91 8.00
CA LEU A 72 -3.05 -12.73 7.69
C LEU A 72 -4.06 -13.01 6.57
N VAL A 73 -3.95 -14.17 5.90
CA VAL A 73 -4.86 -14.63 4.86
C VAL A 73 -5.92 -15.55 5.48
N VAL A 74 -6.84 -14.97 6.24
CA VAL A 74 -8.14 -15.64 6.52
C VAL A 74 -9.15 -15.35 5.39
N ARG A 75 -8.99 -14.17 4.77
CA ARG A 75 -9.31 -13.81 3.38
C ARG A 75 -8.24 -12.80 2.96
N TYR A 76 -7.94 -12.65 1.67
CA TYR A 76 -7.06 -11.58 1.17
C TYR A 76 -7.72 -10.19 1.32
N ASN A 77 -7.88 -9.70 2.55
CA ASN A 77 -8.49 -8.39 2.87
C ASN A 77 -7.52 -7.21 2.72
N ILE A 78 -6.22 -7.46 2.53
CA ILE A 78 -5.25 -6.43 2.09
C ILE A 78 -5.58 -5.94 0.66
N ALA A 79 -6.47 -6.65 -0.06
CA ALA A 79 -6.77 -6.43 -1.46
C ALA A 79 -8.16 -5.82 -1.67
N GLY A 80 -8.21 -4.48 -1.77
CA GLY A 80 -9.38 -3.77 -2.28
C GLY A 80 -9.65 -4.14 -3.75
N ALA A 81 -10.89 -3.94 -4.20
CA ALA A 81 -11.18 -3.95 -5.63
C ALA A 81 -10.41 -2.80 -6.29
N LEU A 82 -9.61 -3.09 -7.31
CA LEU A 82 -8.81 -2.08 -8.01
C LEU A 82 -9.69 -1.14 -8.85
N GLY A 83 -10.94 -1.53 -9.09
CA GLY A 83 -12.01 -0.61 -9.47
C GLY A 83 -12.49 -0.76 -10.90
N MET A 84 -12.58 -2.01 -11.39
CA MET A 84 -13.33 -2.30 -12.59
C MET A 84 -14.81 -2.01 -12.37
N GLU A 85 -15.41 -2.48 -11.27
CA GLU A 85 -16.82 -2.22 -10.93
C GLU A 85 -17.05 -0.75 -10.55
N SER A 86 -16.23 -0.20 -9.64
CA SER A 86 -16.35 1.18 -9.15
C SER A 86 -15.96 2.26 -10.16
N ARG A 87 -15.41 1.86 -11.32
CA ARG A 87 -14.87 2.73 -12.38
C ARG A 87 -13.68 3.61 -11.98
N ALA A 88 -12.98 3.30 -10.88
CA ALA A 88 -11.67 3.90 -10.59
C ALA A 88 -10.62 3.53 -11.67
N ILE A 89 -10.72 2.33 -12.25
CA ILE A 89 -10.10 2.01 -13.53
C ILE A 89 -10.98 2.61 -14.62
N THR A 90 -10.49 3.62 -15.34
CA THR A 90 -11.24 4.34 -16.37
C THR A 90 -11.38 3.52 -17.67
N ASP A 91 -12.33 3.89 -18.54
CA ASP A 91 -12.57 3.19 -19.81
C ASP A 91 -11.33 3.18 -20.73
N GLY A 92 -10.50 4.24 -20.68
CA GLY A 92 -9.27 4.34 -21.48
C GLY A 92 -8.15 3.39 -21.03
N GLN A 93 -8.26 2.79 -19.85
CA GLN A 93 -7.31 1.80 -19.32
C GLN A 93 -7.64 0.37 -19.77
N ILE A 94 -8.79 0.13 -20.39
CA ILE A 94 -9.27 -1.21 -20.73
C ILE A 94 -9.25 -1.38 -22.25
N SER A 95 -8.51 -2.38 -22.73
CA SER A 95 -8.30 -2.65 -24.15
C SER A 95 -8.51 -4.14 -24.45
N ALA A 96 -8.80 -4.48 -25.71
CA ALA A 96 -8.99 -5.86 -26.12
C ALA A 96 -8.51 -6.10 -27.54
N SER A 97 -8.22 -7.37 -27.83
CA SER A 97 -7.92 -7.92 -29.16
C SER A 97 -8.90 -7.48 -30.26
N THR A 98 -10.19 -7.72 -30.06
CA THR A 98 -11.28 -7.36 -30.99
C THR A 98 -12.57 -7.04 -30.22
N ARG A 99 -13.63 -6.64 -30.94
CA ARG A 99 -14.99 -6.45 -30.38
C ARG A 99 -16.03 -6.91 -31.40
N TYR A 100 -17.07 -7.61 -30.96
CA TYR A 100 -18.15 -8.11 -31.83
C TYR A 100 -18.97 -6.98 -32.46
N SER A 101 -19.32 -5.96 -31.66
CA SER A 101 -20.00 -4.75 -32.14
C SER A 101 -19.68 -3.54 -31.26
N SER A 102 -20.24 -2.38 -31.59
CA SER A 102 -20.17 -1.16 -30.75
C SER A 102 -20.76 -1.35 -29.34
N ARG A 103 -21.60 -2.38 -29.14
CA ARG A 103 -22.23 -2.69 -27.85
C ARG A 103 -21.43 -3.63 -26.96
N HIS A 104 -20.34 -4.22 -27.47
CA HIS A 104 -19.53 -5.27 -26.82
C HIS A 104 -18.08 -4.81 -26.60
N VAL A 105 -17.89 -3.55 -26.20
CA VAL A 105 -16.56 -2.92 -26.06
C VAL A 105 -15.81 -3.40 -24.82
N ALA A 106 -14.48 -3.29 -24.84
CA ALA A 106 -13.61 -3.73 -23.75
C ALA A 106 -13.99 -3.09 -22.39
N SER A 107 -14.39 -1.82 -22.37
CA SER A 107 -14.80 -1.11 -21.14
C SER A 107 -16.10 -1.62 -20.51
N ASN A 108 -16.87 -2.47 -21.21
CA ASN A 108 -18.01 -3.16 -20.62
C ASN A 108 -17.60 -4.34 -19.71
N ALA A 109 -16.33 -4.79 -19.76
CA ALA A 109 -15.85 -5.97 -19.05
C ALA A 109 -15.71 -5.78 -17.52
N ARG A 110 -16.59 -5.01 -16.91
CA ARG A 110 -16.62 -4.69 -15.48
C ARG A 110 -17.59 -5.62 -14.77
N LEU A 111 -17.25 -6.13 -13.58
CA LEU A 111 -18.21 -6.93 -12.79
C LEU A 111 -19.54 -6.19 -12.59
N HIS A 112 -20.61 -6.97 -12.51
CA HIS A 112 -21.99 -6.53 -12.29
C HIS A 112 -22.56 -5.49 -13.28
N ASN A 113 -21.80 -5.11 -14.32
CA ASN A 113 -22.24 -4.23 -15.39
C ASN A 113 -23.47 -4.82 -16.10
N GLN A 114 -24.46 -3.95 -16.34
CA GLN A 114 -25.78 -4.32 -16.84
C GLN A 114 -25.95 -3.93 -18.30
N ALA A 115 -26.77 -4.68 -19.03
CA ALA A 115 -27.18 -4.31 -20.38
C ALA A 115 -28.07 -3.05 -20.38
N SER A 116 -28.01 -2.29 -21.46
CA SER A 116 -28.72 -1.04 -21.69
C SER A 116 -29.06 -0.89 -23.17
N THR A 117 -29.75 0.19 -23.55
CA THR A 117 -30.11 0.45 -24.95
C THR A 117 -28.93 0.51 -25.91
N ASN A 118 -27.71 0.82 -25.42
CA ASN A 118 -26.51 1.05 -26.23
C ASN A 118 -25.30 0.15 -25.87
N SER A 119 -25.44 -0.74 -24.89
CA SER A 119 -24.37 -1.64 -24.45
C SER A 119 -24.97 -2.93 -23.93
N ASP A 120 -24.40 -4.07 -24.31
CA ASP A 120 -24.86 -5.39 -23.86
C ASP A 120 -24.22 -5.80 -22.51
N GLY A 121 -23.55 -4.86 -21.83
CA GLY A 121 -23.05 -5.02 -20.46
C GLY A 121 -21.79 -5.88 -20.31
N VAL A 122 -21.25 -6.40 -21.42
CA VAL A 122 -20.13 -7.34 -21.46
C VAL A 122 -19.15 -7.02 -22.60
N TRP A 123 -17.91 -7.52 -22.53
CA TRP A 123 -17.01 -7.58 -23.69
C TRP A 123 -17.14 -8.94 -24.40
N GLU A 124 -17.29 -8.90 -25.72
CA GLU A 124 -17.22 -10.07 -26.61
C GLU A 124 -16.33 -9.74 -27.83
N PRO A 125 -15.39 -10.63 -28.22
CA PRO A 125 -14.58 -10.46 -29.42
C PRO A 125 -15.36 -10.79 -30.71
N SER A 126 -14.92 -10.26 -31.86
CA SER A 126 -15.53 -10.59 -33.16
C SER A 126 -15.14 -11.98 -33.69
N ILE A 127 -14.07 -12.57 -33.17
CA ILE A 127 -13.55 -13.88 -33.58
C ILE A 127 -13.39 -14.77 -32.34
N LYS A 128 -13.86 -16.01 -32.42
CA LYS A 128 -13.78 -17.01 -31.34
C LYS A 128 -12.53 -17.87 -31.51
N ASN A 129 -11.43 -17.50 -30.88
CA ASN A 129 -10.22 -18.31 -30.81
C ASN A 129 -9.40 -17.98 -29.55
N THR A 130 -8.40 -18.81 -29.26
CA THR A 130 -7.48 -18.65 -28.12
C THR A 130 -6.50 -17.48 -28.24
N ASN A 131 -6.51 -16.74 -29.35
CA ASN A 131 -5.71 -15.53 -29.54
C ASN A 131 -6.42 -14.26 -29.08
N GLN A 132 -7.68 -14.37 -28.61
CA GLN A 132 -8.38 -13.22 -28.03
C GLN A 132 -7.82 -12.89 -26.64
N TRP A 133 -7.81 -11.61 -26.32
CA TRP A 133 -7.36 -11.08 -25.03
C TRP A 133 -8.14 -9.83 -24.64
N LEU A 134 -8.24 -9.63 -23.32
CA LEU A 134 -8.67 -8.40 -22.64
C LEU A 134 -7.52 -7.95 -21.75
N GLN A 135 -7.05 -6.71 -21.88
CA GLN A 135 -5.95 -6.13 -21.11
C GLN A 135 -6.42 -4.92 -20.31
N ILE A 136 -5.99 -4.88 -19.04
CA ILE A 136 -6.17 -3.74 -18.15
C ILE A 136 -4.79 -3.10 -17.91
N ASP A 137 -4.67 -1.80 -18.14
CA ASP A 137 -3.54 -0.97 -17.70
C ASP A 137 -3.85 -0.34 -16.34
N LEU A 138 -3.15 -0.79 -15.30
CA LEU A 138 -3.29 -0.26 -13.95
C LEU A 138 -2.59 1.10 -13.76
N VAL A 139 -2.01 1.67 -14.83
CA VAL A 139 -1.23 2.92 -14.91
C VAL A 139 0.09 2.90 -14.12
N THR A 140 0.10 2.20 -13.00
CA THR A 140 1.24 1.94 -12.11
C THR A 140 1.37 0.44 -11.82
N GLN A 141 2.42 0.01 -11.12
CA GLN A 141 2.59 -1.39 -10.75
C GLN A 141 1.81 -1.71 -9.47
N PHE A 142 1.03 -2.78 -9.49
CA PHE A 142 0.28 -3.29 -8.33
C PHE A 142 0.73 -4.70 -7.97
N SER A 143 0.48 -5.09 -6.72
CA SER A 143 0.44 -6.50 -6.32
C SER A 143 -0.98 -7.01 -6.53
N VAL A 144 -1.22 -7.71 -7.64
CA VAL A 144 -2.54 -8.31 -7.92
C VAL A 144 -2.60 -9.66 -7.24
N THR A 145 -3.51 -9.78 -6.27
CA THR A 145 -3.60 -10.92 -5.34
C THR A 145 -4.81 -11.82 -5.62
N ARG A 146 -5.81 -11.36 -6.38
CA ARG A 146 -6.96 -12.15 -6.81
C ARG A 146 -7.58 -11.54 -8.06
N VAL A 147 -8.12 -12.40 -8.92
CA VAL A 147 -8.96 -11.98 -10.05
C VAL A 147 -10.36 -12.57 -9.90
N ALA A 148 -11.38 -11.86 -10.35
CA ALA A 148 -12.74 -12.38 -10.45
C ALA A 148 -13.25 -12.29 -11.88
N THR A 149 -14.00 -13.29 -12.33
CA THR A 149 -14.51 -13.44 -13.70
C THR A 149 -15.98 -13.89 -13.72
N GLN A 150 -16.69 -13.54 -14.80
CA GLN A 150 -18.12 -13.81 -15.02
C GLN A 150 -18.39 -13.85 -16.55
N GLY A 151 -19.18 -14.81 -17.05
CA GLY A 151 -19.21 -15.25 -18.48
C GLY A 151 -20.38 -16.22 -18.79
N ARG A 152 -20.18 -17.39 -19.44
CA ARG A 152 -21.25 -18.42 -19.62
C ARG A 152 -20.70 -19.87 -19.83
N HIS A 153 -21.13 -20.83 -18.99
CA HIS A 153 -20.99 -22.33 -18.95
C HIS A 153 -19.65 -23.07 -19.22
N ASP A 154 -19.46 -24.20 -18.50
CA ASP A 154 -18.22 -25.03 -18.35
C ASP A 154 -18.01 -26.08 -19.47
N ARG A 155 -16.89 -26.84 -19.67
CA ARG A 155 -15.85 -27.55 -18.83
C ARG A 155 -14.56 -27.81 -19.67
N TRP A 156 -13.39 -28.33 -19.25
CA TRP A 156 -12.68 -28.63 -17.96
C TRP A 156 -11.20 -29.01 -18.29
N HIS A 157 -10.17 -28.31 -17.78
CA HIS A 157 -8.85 -28.78 -17.27
C HIS A 157 -7.88 -27.58 -17.09
N TRP A 158 -6.69 -27.79 -16.46
CA TRP A 158 -5.80 -26.77 -15.85
C TRP A 158 -5.57 -25.44 -16.60
N GLU A 159 -6.56 -24.58 -16.42
CA GLU A 159 -6.71 -23.18 -16.76
C GLU A 159 -7.56 -22.63 -15.60
N PHE A 160 -7.53 -21.32 -15.29
CA PHE A 160 -8.40 -20.80 -14.21
C PHE A 160 -9.86 -21.09 -14.54
N SER A 161 -10.52 -21.96 -13.75
CA SER A 161 -11.88 -22.41 -14.04
C SER A 161 -12.81 -21.20 -14.18
N GLY A 162 -13.33 -21.01 -15.39
CA GLY A 162 -14.34 -20.00 -15.64
C GLY A 162 -15.61 -20.26 -14.82
N ASN A 163 -16.44 -19.23 -14.75
CA ASN A 163 -17.80 -19.33 -14.24
C ASN A 163 -18.65 -20.37 -15.02
N SER A 164 -19.54 -21.08 -14.31
CA SER A 164 -20.48 -22.02 -14.94
C SER A 164 -21.79 -21.34 -15.42
N ASP A 165 -22.09 -20.12 -14.98
CA ASP A 165 -23.28 -19.37 -15.43
C ASP A 165 -23.03 -17.87 -15.57
N SER A 166 -24.00 -17.13 -16.11
CA SER A 166 -23.88 -15.69 -16.43
C SER A 166 -24.06 -14.72 -15.27
N THR A 167 -24.20 -15.24 -14.05
CA THR A 167 -24.46 -14.50 -12.82
C THR A 167 -23.46 -14.82 -11.71
N SER A 168 -22.98 -16.05 -11.61
CA SER A 168 -21.92 -16.45 -10.68
C SER A 168 -20.62 -15.70 -10.96
N VAL A 169 -20.14 -14.95 -9.97
CA VAL A 169 -18.76 -14.45 -9.97
C VAL A 169 -17.87 -15.58 -9.46
N VAL A 170 -16.88 -15.98 -10.26
CA VAL A 170 -15.84 -16.91 -9.81
C VAL A 170 -14.55 -16.15 -9.57
N SER A 171 -13.98 -16.30 -8.38
CA SER A 171 -12.74 -15.63 -7.98
C SER A 171 -11.61 -16.62 -7.78
N HIS A 172 -10.43 -16.28 -8.30
CA HIS A 172 -9.20 -17.05 -8.15
C HIS A 172 -8.15 -16.20 -7.44
N ASP A 173 -7.72 -16.65 -6.27
CA ASP A 173 -6.59 -16.04 -5.56
C ASP A 173 -5.31 -16.30 -6.36
N LEU A 174 -4.57 -15.23 -6.66
CA LEU A 174 -3.29 -15.27 -7.35
C LEU A 174 -2.20 -15.45 -6.31
N ILE A 175 -1.66 -16.65 -6.22
CA ILE A 175 -0.67 -16.99 -5.20
C ILE A 175 0.52 -17.73 -5.81
N PRO A 176 1.74 -17.15 -5.80
CA PRO A 176 2.09 -15.84 -5.23
C PRO A 176 1.45 -14.66 -6.01
N PRO A 177 1.28 -13.48 -5.38
CA PRO A 177 0.75 -12.29 -6.04
C PRO A 177 1.56 -11.86 -7.27
N ILE A 178 0.87 -11.37 -8.30
CA ILE A 178 1.50 -10.91 -9.55
C ILE A 178 1.83 -9.41 -9.44
N MET A 179 3.11 -9.07 -9.48
CA MET A 179 3.60 -7.69 -9.49
C MET A 179 3.62 -7.13 -10.92
N ALA A 180 2.53 -6.50 -11.37
CA ALA A 180 2.38 -6.03 -12.75
C ALA A 180 1.68 -4.68 -12.88
N ARG A 181 1.95 -3.98 -13.99
CA ARG A 181 1.14 -2.85 -14.48
C ARG A 181 0.05 -3.28 -15.45
N TYR A 182 0.34 -4.28 -16.29
CA TYR A 182 -0.59 -4.81 -17.29
C TYR A 182 -1.00 -6.23 -16.91
N ILE A 183 -2.31 -6.46 -16.78
CA ILE A 183 -2.89 -7.80 -16.64
C ILE A 183 -3.64 -8.13 -17.94
N ARG A 184 -3.40 -9.32 -18.49
CA ARG A 184 -4.15 -9.87 -19.62
C ARG A 184 -4.95 -11.09 -19.19
N PHE A 185 -6.22 -11.10 -19.56
CA PHE A 185 -7.05 -12.29 -19.57
C PHE A 185 -7.07 -12.85 -20.99
N CYS A 186 -6.66 -14.11 -21.14
CA CYS A 186 -6.65 -14.84 -22.42
C CYS A 186 -7.64 -16.01 -22.30
N PRO A 187 -8.82 -15.95 -22.94
CA PRO A 187 -9.82 -17.02 -22.87
C PRO A 187 -9.34 -18.26 -23.64
N LEU A 188 -9.35 -19.40 -22.97
CA LEU A 188 -8.88 -20.68 -23.52
C LEU A 188 -10.04 -21.63 -23.85
N ALA A 189 -11.11 -21.61 -23.04
CA ALA A 189 -12.38 -22.29 -23.30
C ALA A 189 -13.58 -21.35 -23.11
N TRP A 190 -14.70 -21.63 -23.79
CA TRP A 190 -15.95 -20.84 -23.72
C TRP A 190 -17.16 -21.68 -24.19
N HIS A 191 -18.36 -21.36 -23.70
CA HIS A 191 -19.61 -21.96 -24.19
C HIS A 191 -20.41 -20.95 -25.03
N TRP A 192 -20.61 -21.29 -26.32
CA TRP A 192 -21.12 -20.45 -27.42
C TRP A 192 -20.30 -19.21 -27.77
N GLN A 193 -20.08 -18.31 -26.82
CA GLN A 193 -19.43 -17.00 -27.02
C GLN A 193 -18.32 -16.81 -25.97
N ILE A 194 -17.24 -16.15 -26.36
CA ILE A 194 -16.29 -15.58 -25.39
C ILE A 194 -16.95 -14.31 -24.85
N ALA A 195 -17.38 -14.33 -23.60
CA ALA A 195 -18.01 -13.20 -22.93
C ALA A 195 -17.40 -13.03 -21.54
N MET A 196 -16.88 -11.83 -21.23
CA MET A 196 -16.22 -11.59 -19.94
C MET A 196 -16.62 -10.26 -19.28
N ARG A 197 -16.87 -10.36 -17.97
CA ARG A 197 -16.77 -9.27 -17.00
C ARG A 197 -15.76 -9.67 -15.92
N VAL A 198 -14.92 -8.74 -15.47
CA VAL A 198 -13.84 -9.01 -14.52
C VAL A 198 -13.72 -7.91 -13.45
N GLU A 199 -13.10 -8.28 -12.33
CA GLU A 199 -12.58 -7.36 -11.32
C GLU A 199 -11.20 -7.86 -10.88
N LEU A 200 -10.31 -6.92 -10.57
CA LEU A 200 -9.00 -7.21 -10.02
C LEU A 200 -9.00 -6.82 -8.55
N TYR A 201 -8.42 -7.66 -7.71
CA TYR A 201 -8.17 -7.34 -6.31
C TYR A 201 -6.66 -7.34 -6.08
N GLY A 202 -6.18 -6.31 -5.40
CA GLY A 202 -4.77 -6.18 -5.08
C GLY A 202 -4.51 -5.06 -4.10
N CYS A 203 -3.26 -4.94 -3.68
CA CYS A 203 -2.78 -3.78 -2.95
C CYS A 203 -1.83 -2.96 -3.83
N HIS A 204 -1.89 -1.64 -3.64
CA HIS A 204 -0.80 -0.78 -4.06
C HIS A 204 0.46 -1.18 -3.31
N ASP A 205 1.56 -1.31 -4.04
CA ASP A 205 2.87 -1.38 -3.40
C ASP A 205 3.11 -0.04 -2.68
N CYS A 206 3.28 -0.05 -1.35
CA CYS A 206 3.42 1.16 -0.53
C CYS A 206 4.81 1.81 -0.70
N HIS A 207 5.46 1.64 -1.85
CA HIS A 207 6.76 2.20 -2.22
C HIS A 207 6.66 3.16 -3.43
N ARG A 208 5.44 3.63 -3.77
CA ARG A 208 5.21 4.67 -4.79
C ARG A 208 5.74 6.03 -4.35
N ALA A 209 6.25 6.82 -5.28
CA ALA A 209 6.64 8.21 -5.01
C ALA A 209 5.42 9.02 -4.57
N LEU A 210 5.56 9.79 -3.48
CA LEU A 210 4.50 10.62 -2.91
C LEU A 210 4.36 11.96 -3.65
N GLY A 211 5.41 12.41 -4.34
CA GLY A 211 5.28 13.37 -5.43
C GLY A 211 6.20 14.58 -5.39
N MET A 212 7.41 14.43 -4.86
CA MET A 212 8.44 15.48 -4.96
C MET A 212 8.86 15.69 -6.42
N GLU A 213 9.24 14.63 -7.14
CA GLU A 213 9.62 14.71 -8.56
C GLU A 213 8.43 15.08 -9.44
N SER A 214 7.29 14.39 -9.26
CA SER A 214 6.09 14.56 -10.10
C SER A 214 5.33 15.88 -9.87
N ARG A 215 5.73 16.68 -8.86
CA ARG A 215 5.05 17.90 -8.40
C ARG A 215 3.63 17.70 -7.85
N ALA A 216 3.23 16.47 -7.53
CA ALA A 216 1.98 16.21 -6.81
C ALA A 216 2.03 16.74 -5.36
N ILE A 217 3.22 16.74 -4.73
CA ILE A 217 3.49 17.57 -3.56
C ILE A 217 3.74 19.00 -4.06
N LEU A 218 2.89 19.94 -3.69
CA LEU A 218 2.94 21.33 -4.17
C LEU A 218 4.11 22.12 -3.56
N ASP A 219 4.52 23.20 -4.21
CA ASP A 219 5.64 24.04 -3.72
C ASP A 219 5.38 24.61 -2.31
N GLY A 220 4.13 24.97 -1.99
CA GLY A 220 3.74 25.43 -0.66
C GLY A 220 3.77 24.38 0.45
N GLN A 221 3.96 23.10 0.11
CA GLN A 221 4.15 22.00 1.07
C GLN A 221 5.63 21.78 1.45
N ILE A 222 6.57 22.48 0.80
CA ILE A 222 8.00 22.28 0.98
C ILE A 222 8.61 23.53 1.62
N SER A 223 9.29 23.35 2.76
CA SER A 223 9.89 24.43 3.54
C SER A 223 11.29 24.03 4.05
N ALA A 224 12.07 24.98 4.53
CA ALA A 224 13.41 24.72 5.05
C ALA A 224 13.79 25.69 6.17
N SER A 225 14.85 25.37 6.91
CA SER A 225 15.46 26.21 7.94
C SER A 225 15.93 27.57 7.40
N SER A 226 16.49 27.56 6.19
CA SER A 226 17.02 28.72 5.49
C SER A 226 17.19 28.42 4.00
N GLN A 227 17.56 29.43 3.20
CA GLN A 227 17.92 29.28 1.79
C GLN A 227 19.03 30.28 1.42
N TYR A 228 19.99 29.86 0.61
CA TYR A 228 21.12 30.70 0.19
C TYR A 228 20.69 31.87 -0.70
N SER A 229 19.76 31.63 -1.62
CA SER A 229 19.09 32.68 -2.39
C SER A 229 17.73 32.19 -2.86
N ILE A 230 16.95 33.05 -3.53
CA ILE A 230 15.66 32.68 -4.13
C ILE A 230 15.77 31.48 -5.10
N PHE A 231 16.94 31.25 -5.70
CA PHE A 231 17.19 30.14 -6.63
C PHE A 231 17.55 28.83 -5.91
N HIS A 232 17.89 28.87 -4.62
CA HIS A 232 18.24 27.70 -3.81
C HIS A 232 17.18 27.39 -2.76
N ALA A 233 15.96 27.87 -2.98
CA ALA A 233 14.80 27.68 -2.11
C ALA A 233 14.38 26.20 -2.00
N ALA A 234 13.67 25.87 -0.92
CA ALA A 234 13.24 24.51 -0.58
C ALA A 234 12.48 23.80 -1.73
N VAL A 235 11.72 24.56 -2.54
CA VAL A 235 10.95 24.08 -3.69
C VAL A 235 11.78 23.40 -4.79
N TYR A 236 13.10 23.65 -4.83
CA TYR A 236 14.02 23.03 -5.78
C TYR A 236 14.61 21.71 -5.27
N ALA A 237 14.29 21.29 -4.04
CA ALA A 237 14.71 20.02 -3.46
C ALA A 237 13.96 18.79 -4.02
N ARG A 238 13.50 18.85 -5.27
CA ARG A 238 12.75 17.75 -5.91
C ARG A 238 13.74 16.80 -6.59
N LEU A 239 13.56 15.49 -6.42
CA LEU A 239 14.41 14.49 -7.10
C LEU A 239 14.42 14.72 -8.62
N HIS A 240 15.57 14.45 -9.25
CA HIS A 240 15.84 14.66 -10.67
C HIS A 240 15.67 16.10 -11.21
N ASN A 241 15.38 17.09 -10.36
CA ASN A 241 15.35 18.50 -10.75
C ASN A 241 16.69 18.96 -11.38
N LYS A 242 16.63 19.77 -12.43
CA LYS A 242 17.77 20.26 -13.21
C LYS A 242 17.65 21.76 -13.41
N ALA A 243 18.78 22.42 -13.64
CA ALA A 243 18.83 23.84 -13.93
C ALA A 243 17.94 24.19 -15.13
N VAL A 244 17.14 25.25 -14.99
CA VAL A 244 16.70 26.01 -16.17
C VAL A 244 17.90 26.80 -16.69
N GLN A 245 18.01 27.02 -18.02
CA GLN A 245 19.19 27.66 -18.61
C GLN A 245 19.57 28.97 -17.90
N ASN A 246 20.81 29.04 -17.40
CA ASN A 246 21.36 30.16 -16.64
C ASN A 246 20.65 30.48 -15.31
N VAL A 247 19.85 29.56 -14.77
CA VAL A 247 19.22 29.67 -13.45
C VAL A 247 19.78 28.58 -12.54
N HIS A 248 20.45 28.99 -11.47
CA HIS A 248 21.10 28.11 -10.49
C HIS A 248 20.09 27.49 -9.51
N ASN A 249 19.10 26.76 -10.04
CA ASN A 249 17.94 26.24 -9.30
C ASN A 249 17.83 24.71 -9.28
N GLU A 250 18.97 24.03 -9.18
CA GLU A 250 19.06 22.58 -9.26
C GLU A 250 18.69 21.87 -7.96
N ALA A 251 18.85 22.50 -6.80
CA ALA A 251 18.66 21.90 -5.48
C ALA A 251 18.32 22.97 -4.41
N TRP A 252 17.85 22.53 -3.24
CA TRP A 252 17.87 23.37 -2.05
C TRP A 252 19.30 23.47 -1.50
N GLU A 253 19.73 24.69 -1.17
CA GLU A 253 20.94 24.97 -0.37
C GLU A 253 20.58 25.98 0.74
N PRO A 254 20.93 25.72 2.01
CA PRO A 254 20.70 26.66 3.12
C PRO A 254 21.64 27.87 3.07
N SER A 255 21.31 28.94 3.79
CA SER A 255 22.15 30.15 3.87
C SER A 255 23.51 29.92 4.53
N THR A 256 23.58 28.95 5.43
CA THR A 256 24.79 28.50 6.12
C THR A 256 24.83 26.98 6.10
N SER A 257 26.00 26.38 5.85
CA SER A 257 26.18 24.93 5.94
C SER A 257 26.61 24.56 7.35
N ASP A 258 25.63 24.21 8.19
CA ASP A 258 25.82 23.73 9.56
C ASP A 258 24.84 22.58 9.90
N ALA A 259 25.04 21.94 11.04
CA ALA A 259 24.22 20.80 11.48
C ALA A 259 22.82 21.18 12.02
N ASN A 260 22.42 22.46 12.00
CA ASN A 260 21.11 22.92 12.44
C ASN A 260 20.12 23.07 11.28
N GLN A 261 20.59 22.92 10.04
CA GLN A 261 19.75 23.06 8.85
C GLN A 261 18.79 21.88 8.68
N TRP A 262 17.63 22.14 8.07
CA TRP A 262 16.63 21.11 7.77
C TRP A 262 15.81 21.48 6.53
N LEU A 263 15.33 20.44 5.83
CA LEU A 263 14.35 20.51 4.74
C LEU A 263 13.10 19.74 5.18
N GLN A 264 11.93 20.36 5.12
CA GLN A 264 10.65 19.80 5.56
C GLN A 264 9.66 19.64 4.39
N ILE A 265 8.93 18.53 4.41
CA ILE A 265 7.79 18.25 3.55
C ILE A 265 6.54 18.06 4.42
N ASP A 266 5.46 18.76 4.10
CA ASP A 266 4.12 18.57 4.65
C ASP A 266 3.27 17.74 3.67
N LEU A 267 2.90 16.51 4.05
CA LEU A 267 2.06 15.62 3.25
C LEU A 267 0.55 15.94 3.33
N VAL A 268 0.17 17.00 4.05
CA VAL A 268 -1.19 17.52 4.33
C VAL A 268 -2.08 16.57 5.15
N THR A 269 -2.00 15.28 4.88
CA THR A 269 -2.63 14.19 5.64
C THR A 269 -1.60 13.18 6.08
N GLN A 270 -1.97 12.31 7.02
CA GLN A 270 -1.10 11.26 7.53
C GLN A 270 -0.83 10.19 6.47
N HIS A 271 0.44 9.84 6.27
CA HIS A 271 0.89 8.84 5.30
C HIS A 271 1.86 7.85 5.97
N GLY A 272 1.88 6.62 5.46
CA GLY A 272 2.96 5.66 5.70
C GLY A 272 4.10 5.89 4.73
N VAL A 273 5.22 6.43 5.21
CA VAL A 273 6.46 6.64 4.45
C VAL A 273 7.38 5.45 4.68
N THR A 274 7.67 4.70 3.62
CA THR A 274 8.37 3.41 3.64
C THR A 274 9.78 3.46 3.11
N ARG A 275 10.14 4.50 2.33
CA ARG A 275 11.47 4.72 1.78
C ARG A 275 11.69 6.20 1.50
N VAL A 276 12.94 6.65 1.56
CA VAL A 276 13.35 7.97 1.06
C VAL A 276 14.39 7.82 -0.05
N GLY A 277 14.42 8.78 -0.98
CA GLY A 277 15.49 8.92 -1.97
C GLY A 277 16.16 10.28 -1.84
N THR A 278 17.48 10.35 -1.95
CA THR A 278 18.26 11.60 -1.91
C THR A 278 19.19 11.73 -3.12
N GLN A 279 19.48 12.97 -3.50
CA GLN A 279 20.43 13.40 -4.51
C GLN A 279 21.15 14.67 -4.05
N GLY A 280 22.40 14.85 -4.48
CA GLY A 280 23.08 16.14 -4.41
C GLY A 280 22.63 17.12 -5.50
N ARG A 281 23.40 18.20 -5.68
CA ARG A 281 23.17 19.22 -6.71
C ARG A 281 23.60 18.74 -8.09
N TYR A 282 22.71 18.85 -9.07
CA TYR A 282 22.94 18.35 -10.43
C TYR A 282 24.22 18.93 -11.05
N GLN A 283 25.11 18.04 -11.52
CA GLN A 283 26.40 18.38 -12.16
C GLN A 283 27.36 19.27 -11.34
N LEU A 284 27.13 19.42 -10.04
CA LEU A 284 27.98 20.22 -9.15
C LEU A 284 28.51 19.40 -7.98
N THR A 285 29.50 19.95 -7.29
CA THR A 285 30.26 19.26 -6.24
C THR A 285 29.66 19.43 -4.84
N HIS A 286 28.35 19.66 -4.75
CA HIS A 286 27.63 19.89 -3.49
C HIS A 286 26.64 18.76 -3.23
N TRP A 287 26.75 18.10 -2.08
CA TRP A 287 25.83 17.04 -1.67
C TRP A 287 25.94 16.72 -0.18
N VAL A 288 24.87 16.18 0.41
CA VAL A 288 24.85 15.65 1.77
C VAL A 288 25.35 14.21 1.78
N THR A 289 26.31 13.90 2.66
CA THR A 289 26.95 12.57 2.80
C THR A 289 26.43 11.77 4.00
N LYS A 290 25.79 12.44 4.98
CA LYS A 290 25.02 11.82 6.07
C LYS A 290 23.87 12.73 6.49
N TYR A 291 22.75 12.14 6.89
CA TYR A 291 21.60 12.88 7.44
C TYR A 291 20.85 12.02 8.47
N ASN A 292 19.98 12.64 9.26
CA ASN A 292 18.91 11.91 9.94
C ASN A 292 17.54 12.43 9.47
N LEU A 293 16.51 11.60 9.70
CA LEU A 293 15.12 11.97 9.49
C LEU A 293 14.49 12.34 10.83
N LEU A 294 13.65 13.35 10.82
CA LEU A 294 12.69 13.62 11.88
C LEU A 294 11.28 13.59 11.30
N TYR A 295 10.29 13.20 12.09
CA TYR A 295 8.90 13.13 11.66
C TYR A 295 7.94 13.65 12.73
N SER A 296 6.75 14.04 12.30
CA SER A 296 5.71 14.62 13.17
C SER A 296 4.32 14.47 12.55
N SER A 297 3.29 14.39 13.40
CA SER A 297 1.89 14.42 12.98
C SER A 297 1.26 15.83 13.10
N ASP A 298 1.80 16.68 13.97
CA ASP A 298 1.25 18.00 14.36
C ASP A 298 2.01 19.19 13.75
N GLY A 299 3.25 19.00 13.29
CA GLY A 299 4.13 20.06 12.79
C GLY A 299 4.87 20.84 13.88
N SER A 300 4.66 20.49 15.16
CA SER A 300 5.31 21.09 16.33
C SER A 300 6.27 20.12 17.02
N THR A 301 5.81 18.92 17.34
CA THR A 301 6.56 17.91 18.09
C THR A 301 7.21 16.92 17.14
N PHE A 302 8.53 17.02 16.97
CA PHE A 302 9.29 16.14 16.08
C PHE A 302 10.02 15.04 16.84
N GLN A 303 9.91 13.82 16.31
CA GLN A 303 10.64 12.65 16.78
C GLN A 303 11.72 12.29 15.76
N TYR A 304 12.89 11.83 16.23
CA TYR A 304 13.89 11.25 15.35
C TYR A 304 13.43 9.89 14.83
N TYR A 305 13.68 9.62 13.54
CA TYR A 305 13.64 8.27 13.00
C TYR A 305 14.72 7.41 13.65
N LYS A 306 14.34 6.17 13.96
CA LYS A 306 15.17 5.19 14.66
C LYS A 306 14.92 3.82 14.06
N GLU A 307 15.89 3.37 13.28
CA GLU A 307 16.13 1.96 13.08
C GLU A 307 16.40 1.29 14.42
N ARG A 308 16.12 0.00 14.43
CA ARG A 308 16.13 -0.83 15.62
C ARG A 308 17.50 -0.83 16.32
N GLY A 309 17.47 -0.69 17.64
CA GLY A 309 18.67 -0.71 18.50
C GLY A 309 19.47 0.60 18.49
N GLN A 310 19.09 1.59 17.68
CA GLN A 310 19.76 2.89 17.61
C GLN A 310 18.98 3.95 18.40
N SER A 311 19.70 4.88 19.03
CA SER A 311 19.08 6.02 19.74
C SER A 311 18.59 7.10 18.78
N ILE A 312 19.29 7.26 17.65
CA ILE A 312 19.01 8.08 16.45
C ILE A 312 19.67 7.35 15.27
N THR A 313 19.02 7.31 14.10
CA THR A 313 19.62 6.73 12.89
C THR A 313 20.33 7.76 12.02
N GLU A 314 21.61 7.53 11.76
CA GLU A 314 22.38 8.23 10.73
C GLU A 314 22.26 7.47 9.40
N LEU A 315 21.47 8.01 8.47
CA LEU A 315 21.36 7.49 7.12
C LEU A 315 22.53 7.97 6.26
N SER A 316 23.05 7.08 5.41
CA SER A 316 24.11 7.46 4.47
C SER A 316 23.54 8.32 3.35
N GLY A 317 24.25 9.38 3.00
CA GLY A 317 23.88 10.29 1.92
C GLY A 317 24.49 9.89 0.59
N ASN A 318 24.67 10.89 -0.27
CA ASN A 318 25.18 10.73 -1.61
C ASN A 318 26.72 10.77 -1.65
N THR A 319 27.30 10.09 -2.64
CA THR A 319 28.74 10.16 -2.98
C THR A 319 29.03 11.13 -4.13
N ASP A 320 27.99 11.61 -4.82
CA ASP A 320 28.08 12.54 -5.94
C ASP A 320 26.79 13.39 -6.07
N GLY A 321 26.78 14.35 -7.01
CA GLY A 321 25.68 15.29 -7.23
C GLY A 321 24.47 14.74 -8.02
N THR A 322 24.48 13.49 -8.47
CA THR A 322 23.61 12.98 -9.55
C THR A 322 22.97 11.60 -9.30
N THR A 323 23.65 10.68 -8.63
CA THR A 323 23.16 9.34 -8.33
C THR A 323 22.10 9.40 -7.23
N VAL A 324 20.96 8.74 -7.43
CA VAL A 324 19.94 8.58 -6.38
C VAL A 324 20.44 7.56 -5.37
N VAL A 325 20.43 7.92 -4.09
CA VAL A 325 20.67 7.00 -2.98
C VAL A 325 19.35 6.84 -2.23
N SER A 326 18.85 5.62 -2.12
CA SER A 326 17.58 5.32 -1.45
C SER A 326 17.78 4.51 -0.16
N HIS A 327 17.01 4.83 0.87
CA HIS A 327 16.98 4.11 2.13
C HIS A 327 15.56 3.65 2.46
N ASP A 328 15.37 2.34 2.56
CA ASP A 328 14.12 1.74 3.03
C ASP A 328 14.00 1.96 4.54
N LEU A 329 12.81 2.36 5.00
CA LEU A 329 12.53 2.70 6.39
C LEU A 329 11.89 1.50 7.10
N ILE A 330 12.63 0.93 8.05
CA ILE A 330 12.23 -0.23 8.83
C ILE A 330 12.45 0.11 10.32
N PRO A 331 11.38 0.50 11.06
CA PRO A 331 9.97 0.51 10.66
C PRO A 331 9.60 1.69 9.72
N ALA A 332 8.50 1.53 8.97
CA ALA A 332 7.93 2.63 8.20
C ALA A 332 7.47 3.78 9.11
N ILE A 333 7.66 5.02 8.67
CA ILE A 333 7.25 6.22 9.41
C ILE A 333 5.77 6.50 9.11
N LEU A 334 4.94 6.63 10.15
CA LEU A 334 3.55 7.09 10.01
C LEU A 334 3.46 8.54 10.46
N ALA A 335 3.38 9.48 9.52
CA ALA A 335 3.49 10.92 9.80
C ALA A 335 2.79 11.79 8.75
N ARG A 336 2.58 13.07 9.09
CA ARG A 336 2.21 14.12 8.13
C ARG A 336 3.44 14.92 7.68
N TYR A 337 4.36 15.20 8.59
CA TYR A 337 5.55 16.01 8.35
C TYR A 337 6.79 15.13 8.37
N ILE A 338 7.65 15.26 7.36
CA ILE A 338 8.98 14.65 7.30
C ILE A 338 10.03 15.76 7.18
N ARG A 339 11.10 15.68 7.98
CA ARG A 339 12.27 16.56 7.94
C ARG A 339 13.53 15.77 7.63
N PHE A 340 14.28 16.19 6.62
CA PHE A 340 15.66 15.78 6.39
C PHE A 340 16.58 16.77 7.12
N ARG A 341 17.47 16.29 7.98
CA ARG A 341 18.47 17.10 8.69
C ARG A 341 19.89 16.63 8.32
N PRO A 342 20.64 17.40 7.51
CA PRO A 342 22.03 17.09 7.19
C PRO A 342 22.92 17.00 8.43
N LEU A 343 23.82 16.02 8.43
CA LEU A 343 24.83 15.80 9.49
C LEU A 343 26.25 15.95 8.95
N ALA A 344 26.49 15.54 7.71
CA ALA A 344 27.74 15.74 6.99
C ALA A 344 27.46 15.99 5.50
N TRP A 345 28.33 16.74 4.85
CA TRP A 345 28.20 17.14 3.44
C TRP A 345 29.58 17.32 2.79
N HIS A 346 29.60 17.29 1.46
CA HIS A 346 30.76 17.63 0.66
C HIS A 346 30.62 19.05 0.12
N ARG A 347 31.57 19.93 0.50
CA ARG A 347 31.62 21.37 0.22
C ARG A 347 30.46 22.19 0.81
N VAL A 348 29.24 22.00 0.33
CA VAL A 348 28.03 22.75 0.72
C VAL A 348 26.88 21.76 0.91
N ILE A 349 26.00 22.02 1.87
CA ILE A 349 24.72 21.30 1.96
C ILE A 349 23.92 21.58 0.69
N ALA A 350 23.67 20.55 -0.10
CA ALA A 350 22.69 20.59 -1.18
C ALA A 350 21.88 19.29 -1.21
N MET A 351 20.56 19.40 -1.31
CA MET A 351 19.66 18.23 -1.38
C MET A 351 18.58 18.38 -2.44
N ARG A 352 18.32 17.26 -3.11
CA ARG A 352 17.08 16.90 -3.79
C ARG A 352 16.57 15.60 -3.18
N VAL A 353 15.27 15.44 -2.98
CA VAL A 353 14.67 14.29 -2.29
C VAL A 353 13.38 13.80 -2.95
N GLU A 354 13.03 12.56 -2.68
CA GLU A 354 11.69 11.96 -2.89
C GLU A 354 11.29 11.16 -1.66
N LEU A 355 9.99 11.17 -1.36
CA LEU A 355 9.39 10.32 -0.33
C LEU A 355 8.62 9.20 -1.02
N TYR A 356 8.75 7.98 -0.53
CA TYR A 356 7.99 6.83 -1.04
C TYR A 356 7.08 6.28 0.05
N GLY A 357 5.85 5.91 -0.29
CA GLY A 357 4.86 5.57 0.71
C GLY A 357 3.45 5.35 0.16
N CYS A 358 2.46 5.38 1.05
CA CYS A 358 1.04 5.36 0.72
C CYS A 358 0.20 6.08 1.79
N GLN A 359 -1.01 6.52 1.42
CA GLN A 359 -1.94 7.23 2.32
C GLN A 359 -2.78 6.24 3.15
N ASP A 360 -3.01 5.05 2.62
CA ASP A 360 -4.07 4.12 3.02
C ASP A 360 -3.72 3.22 4.23
N LEU A 361 -2.63 3.50 4.95
CA LEU A 361 -2.34 2.76 6.18
C LEU A 361 -3.30 3.21 7.29
N ILE A 362 -4.22 2.29 7.60
CA ILE A 362 -4.92 2.10 8.88
C ILE A 362 -6.28 2.82 9.02
N PHE A 363 -7.36 2.02 9.05
CA PHE A 363 -8.31 2.02 10.18
C PHE A 363 -9.19 0.75 10.23
N GLY A 364 -9.68 0.28 9.08
CA GLY A 364 -10.58 -0.88 9.00
C GLY A 364 -9.92 -2.21 9.42
N ASP A 365 -8.72 -2.48 8.93
CA ASP A 365 -8.08 -3.80 9.06
C ASP A 365 -7.48 -4.04 10.45
N ILE A 366 -7.09 -2.97 11.18
CA ILE A 366 -6.72 -3.09 12.60
C ILE A 366 -7.91 -3.60 13.42
N LEU A 367 -9.13 -3.08 13.19
CA LEU A 367 -10.33 -3.57 13.89
C LEU A 367 -10.62 -5.04 13.56
N GLN A 368 -10.33 -5.50 12.35
CA GLN A 368 -10.52 -6.91 11.99
C GLN A 368 -9.42 -7.82 12.58
N PHE A 369 -8.17 -7.37 12.61
CA PHE A 369 -7.08 -8.06 13.29
C PHE A 369 -7.31 -8.16 14.80
N LEU A 370 -7.74 -7.07 15.45
CA LEU A 370 -8.07 -7.06 16.88
C LEU A 370 -9.24 -8.02 17.19
N LYS A 371 -10.31 -8.04 16.37
CA LYS A 371 -11.39 -9.05 16.48
C LYS A 371 -10.90 -10.49 16.32
N GLN A 372 -9.81 -10.72 15.58
CA GLN A 372 -9.17 -12.04 15.47
C GLN A 372 -8.38 -12.42 16.73
N GLN A 373 -7.89 -11.45 17.51
CA GLN A 373 -7.33 -11.67 18.85
C GLN A 373 -8.45 -11.87 19.89
N GLU A 374 -9.52 -11.06 19.84
CA GLU A 374 -10.65 -11.11 20.78
C GLU A 374 -11.37 -12.47 20.79
N ARG A 375 -11.51 -13.12 19.63
CA ARG A 375 -12.06 -14.50 19.54
C ARG A 375 -11.25 -15.57 20.28
N ILE A 376 -10.07 -15.22 20.80
CA ILE A 376 -9.15 -16.12 21.50
C ILE A 376 -9.08 -15.77 23.00
N ALA A 377 -9.52 -14.59 23.41
CA ALA A 377 -9.69 -14.25 24.83
C ALA A 377 -10.85 -15.06 25.42
N LYS A 378 -10.60 -15.78 26.52
CA LYS A 378 -11.68 -16.39 27.31
C LYS A 378 -12.57 -15.27 27.87
N PRO A 379 -13.91 -15.41 27.88
CA PRO A 379 -14.77 -14.47 28.58
C PRO A 379 -14.41 -14.48 30.08
N GLY A 380 -13.95 -13.35 30.63
CA GLY A 380 -13.68 -13.21 32.06
C GLY A 380 -12.32 -12.62 32.47
N THR A 381 -11.41 -12.27 31.54
CA THR A 381 -10.20 -11.49 31.87
C THR A 381 -10.33 -10.06 31.36
N GLU A 382 -10.58 -9.13 32.28
CA GLU A 382 -10.50 -7.69 32.01
C GLU A 382 -9.03 -7.30 31.81
N ASN A 383 -8.63 -7.02 30.57
CA ASN A 383 -7.32 -6.43 30.25
C ASN A 383 -7.46 -4.91 30.26
N GLU A 384 -6.97 -4.25 31.31
CA GLU A 384 -6.90 -2.79 31.41
C GLU A 384 -6.14 -2.15 30.22
N ASP A 385 -5.19 -2.90 29.62
CA ASP A 385 -4.43 -2.54 28.42
C ASP A 385 -5.29 -2.22 27.17
N LEU A 386 -6.51 -2.77 27.04
CA LEU A 386 -7.39 -2.43 25.92
C LEU A 386 -8.12 -1.10 26.12
N PHE A 387 -8.36 -0.67 27.36
CA PHE A 387 -9.13 0.54 27.64
C PHE A 387 -8.33 1.79 27.29
N LEU A 388 -7.02 1.80 27.57
CA LEU A 388 -6.10 2.91 27.31
C LEU A 388 -5.95 3.23 25.80
N ILE A 389 -6.05 2.23 24.93
CA ILE A 389 -5.98 2.43 23.47
C ILE A 389 -7.27 3.09 22.95
N SER A 390 -8.41 2.95 23.63
CA SER A 390 -9.64 3.64 23.22
C SER A 390 -9.59 5.16 23.47
N SER A 391 -8.96 5.61 24.56
CA SER A 391 -8.95 7.02 24.97
C SER A 391 -8.08 7.92 24.10
N GLU A 392 -6.96 7.42 23.57
CA GLU A 392 -5.99 8.23 22.80
C GLU A 392 -6.46 8.51 21.36
N TYR A 393 -7.42 7.71 20.85
CA TYR A 393 -7.94 7.81 19.47
C TYR A 393 -9.42 8.25 19.38
N ALA A 394 -10.14 8.35 20.50
CA ALA A 394 -11.56 8.73 20.52
C ALA A 394 -11.84 10.15 19.97
N VAL A 395 -10.85 11.05 19.98
CA VAL A 395 -11.01 12.46 19.57
C VAL A 395 -11.46 12.62 18.12
N ASN A 396 -11.07 11.72 17.21
CA ASN A 396 -11.51 11.73 15.81
C ASN A 396 -12.81 10.94 15.54
N LEU A 397 -13.29 10.14 16.48
CA LEU A 397 -14.47 9.29 16.27
C LEU A 397 -15.78 10.09 16.34
N SER A 398 -15.83 11.12 17.19
CA SER A 398 -17.01 12.00 17.36
C SER A 398 -17.37 12.75 16.08
N GLN A 399 -16.39 13.09 15.24
CA GLN A 399 -16.57 13.83 14.00
C GLN A 399 -16.97 12.94 12.80
N TRP A 400 -16.87 11.61 12.96
CA TRP A 400 -17.27 10.62 11.95
C TRP A 400 -18.61 9.95 12.29
N ILE A 401 -18.93 9.76 13.57
CA ILE A 401 -20.23 9.21 14.01
C ILE A 401 -21.41 10.12 13.61
N SER A 402 -21.22 11.44 13.56
CA SER A 402 -22.27 12.39 13.18
C SER A 402 -22.74 12.25 11.73
N THR A 403 -21.87 11.89 10.79
CA THR A 403 -22.21 11.71 9.36
C THR A 403 -22.75 10.33 9.02
N VAL A 404 -22.47 9.29 9.84
CA VAL A 404 -22.97 7.92 9.59
C VAL A 404 -24.40 7.73 10.13
N ASN A 405 -24.77 8.42 11.22
CA ASN A 405 -26.07 8.22 11.88
C ASN A 405 -27.30 8.63 11.06
N GLU A 406 -27.19 9.58 10.12
CA GLU A 406 -28.32 9.94 9.24
C GLU A 406 -28.63 8.88 8.17
N TRP A 407 -27.67 8.01 7.83
CA TRP A 407 -27.86 7.00 6.78
C TRP A 407 -28.43 5.67 7.31
N PHE A 408 -28.16 5.33 8.57
CA PHE A 408 -28.50 4.01 9.13
C PHE A 408 -29.96 3.87 9.60
N MET A 409 -30.68 4.97 9.84
CA MET A 409 -32.02 4.97 10.46
C MET A 409 -33.20 4.81 9.48
N ARG A 410 -32.99 4.32 8.25
CA ARG A 410 -34.05 4.18 7.22
C ARG A 410 -34.27 2.78 6.64
N GLN A 411 -33.66 1.72 7.19
CA GLN A 411 -33.74 0.35 6.64
C GLN A 411 -33.94 -0.77 7.69
N PHE A 412 -34.71 -0.55 8.77
CA PHE A 412 -35.27 -1.65 9.56
C PHE A 412 -36.69 -1.33 10.05
N ALA A 413 -37.69 -1.86 9.35
CA ALA A 413 -39.07 -1.93 9.81
C ALA A 413 -39.63 -3.32 9.45
N LEU A 414 -40.40 -3.89 10.37
CA LEU A 414 -41.27 -5.08 10.20
C LEU A 414 -40.58 -6.44 9.99
N ILE A 415 -40.19 -7.07 11.10
CA ILE A 415 -40.51 -8.49 11.35
C ILE A 415 -41.21 -8.55 12.70
N ASP A 416 -42.51 -8.86 12.68
CA ASP A 416 -43.34 -9.03 13.88
C ASP A 416 -43.45 -10.53 14.21
N ILE A 417 -43.15 -10.90 15.46
CA ILE A 417 -43.33 -12.25 16.00
C ILE A 417 -43.95 -12.12 17.39
N GLY A 418 -45.23 -11.75 17.43
CA GLY A 418 -46.04 -11.86 18.64
C GLY A 418 -46.33 -13.32 18.99
N SER A 419 -46.15 -13.69 20.27
CA SER A 419 -46.70 -14.93 20.82
C SER A 419 -47.21 -14.71 22.25
N THR A 420 -48.43 -15.20 22.49
CA THR A 420 -49.23 -15.08 23.74
C THR A 420 -49.66 -13.65 24.11
N LEU A 421 -50.90 -13.40 24.55
CA LEU A 421 -52.00 -14.32 24.90
C LEU A 421 -53.01 -14.56 23.76
#